data_AF-A0A6I1TVA4-F1
#
_entry.id   AF-A0A6I1TVA4-F1
#
_cell.length_a   1.000
_cell.length_b   1.000
_cell.length_c   1.000
_cell.angle_alpha   90.00
_cell.angle_beta   90.00
_cell.angle_gamma   90.00
#
_symmetry.space_group_name_H-M   'P 1'
#
loop_
_entity.id
_entity.type
_entity.pdbx_description
1 polymer ?
#
loop_
_entity_poly.entity_id
_entity_poly.type
_entity_poly.pdbx_seq_one_letter_code
_entity_poly.pdbx_strand_id
1 'polypeptide(L)' 'MAKIVLKYPYFEEEIKVKESCKRIADMLNWMETGNLDYLRLQQSEPTETIITINPKHFAKIEFYEEEEK' A
#
# COMPACT_ATOMS: atom_id res chain seq x y z
N MET A 1 5.32 11.49 -0.28
CA MET A 1 4.80 10.26 -0.94
C MET A 1 4.93 9.10 0.05
N ALA A 2 4.49 7.90 -0.29
CA ALA A 2 4.72 6.74 0.57
C ALA A 2 5.26 5.58 -0.25
N LYS A 3 6.17 4.82 0.36
CA LYS A 3 6.66 3.57 -0.18
C LYS A 3 5.93 2.43 0.51
N ILE A 4 5.36 1.51 -0.25
CA ILE A 4 4.70 0.31 0.28
C ILE A 4 5.50 -0.92 -0.14
N VAL A 5 5.77 -1.78 0.82
CA VAL A 5 6.44 -3.06 0.66
C VAL A 5 5.44 -4.15 0.99
N LEU A 6 5.08 -4.92 -0.03
CA LEU A 6 4.11 -5.99 0.01
C LEU A 6 4.84 -7.33 0.06
N LYS A 7 4.73 -8.04 1.18
CA LYS A 7 5.43 -9.32 1.39
C LYS A 7 4.50 -10.52 1.26
N TYR A 8 4.90 -11.44 0.41
CA TYR A 8 4.42 -12.81 0.30
C TYR A 8 5.47 -13.80 0.83
N PRO A 9 5.10 -15.07 1.05
CA PRO A 9 6.05 -16.11 1.47
C PRO A 9 7.27 -16.30 0.56
N TYR A 10 7.12 -15.99 -0.74
CA TYR A 10 8.18 -16.18 -1.75
C TYR A 10 8.32 -14.99 -2.71
N PHE A 11 7.66 -13.86 -2.42
CA PHE A 11 7.67 -12.69 -3.30
C PHE A 11 7.60 -11.41 -2.47
N GLU A 12 8.39 -10.42 -2.82
CA GLU A 12 8.32 -9.08 -2.20
C GLU A 12 8.14 -8.09 -3.34
N GLU A 13 7.14 -7.22 -3.21
CA GLU A 13 6.86 -6.18 -4.18
C GLU A 13 6.95 -4.82 -3.50
N GLU A 14 7.79 -3.96 -4.05
CA GLU A 14 7.97 -2.59 -3.58
C GLU A 14 7.36 -1.63 -4.59
N ILE A 15 6.39 -0.85 -4.13
CA ILE A 15 5.70 0.15 -4.94
C ILE A 15 5.83 1.52 -4.28
N LYS A 16 5.94 2.56 -5.09
CA LYS A 16 5.80 3.93 -4.61
C LYS A 16 4.43 4.45 -4.95
N VAL A 17 3.76 5.06 -3.98
CA VAL A 17 2.42 5.60 -4.15
C VAL A 17 2.39 7.08 -3.84
N LYS A 18 1.48 7.81 -4.50
CA LYS A 18 1.27 9.24 -4.26
C LYS A 18 0.60 9.51 -2.91
N GLU A 19 -0.05 8.50 -2.33
CA GLU A 19 -0.73 8.62 -1.04
C GLU A 19 0.26 8.81 0.09
N SER A 20 -0.18 9.49 1.16
CA SER A 20 0.59 9.61 2.39
C SER A 20 0.42 8.36 3.26
N CYS A 21 1.41 8.09 4.12
CA CYS A 21 1.33 7.00 5.10
C CYS A 21 0.09 7.10 5.98
N LYS A 22 -0.32 8.32 6.36
CA LYS A 22 -1.55 8.55 7.11
C LYS A 22 -2.79 8.05 6.36
N ARG A 23 -2.87 8.30 5.05
CA ARG A 23 -3.99 7.84 4.22
C ARG A 23 -4.00 6.32 4.07
N ILE A 24 -2.83 5.71 3.92
CA ILE A 24 -2.69 4.25 3.85
C ILE A 24 -3.09 3.60 5.17
N ALA A 25 -2.62 4.15 6.30
CA ALA A 25 -2.97 3.68 7.64
C ALA A 25 -4.48 3.79 7.91
N ASP A 26 -5.11 4.89 7.49
CA ASP A 26 -6.57 5.03 7.57
C ASP A 26 -7.26 3.93 6.76
N MET A 27 -6.92 3.76 5.49
CA MET A 27 -7.53 2.69 4.68
C MET A 27 -7.32 1.28 5.26
N LEU A 28 -6.14 1.00 5.84
CA LEU A 28 -5.86 -0.26 6.52
C LEU A 28 -6.78 -0.47 7.73
N ASN A 29 -6.96 0.56 8.56
CA ASN A 29 -7.86 0.53 9.71
C ASN A 29 -9.31 0.26 9.28
N TRP A 30 -9.76 0.83 8.16
CA TRP A 30 -11.10 0.59 7.63
C TRP A 30 -11.32 -0.88 7.26
N MET A 31 -10.27 -1.62 6.87
CA MET A 31 -10.40 -3.05 6.60
C MET A 31 -10.45 -3.91 7.84
N GLU A 32 -9.74 -3.53 8.91
CA GLU A 32 -9.90 -4.20 10.21
C GLU A 32 -11.35 -4.05 10.71
N THR A 33 -11.98 -2.90 10.45
CA THR A 33 -13.41 -2.68 10.74
C THR A 33 -14.38 -3.38 9.78
N GLY A 34 -13.88 -4.05 8.73
CA GLY A 34 -14.70 -4.77 7.75
C GLY A 34 -15.38 -3.89 6.70
N ASN A 35 -15.02 -2.61 6.61
CA ASN A 35 -15.65 -1.66 5.68
C ASN A 35 -14.96 -1.60 4.31
N LEU A 36 -13.84 -2.30 4.13
CA LEU A 36 -12.99 -2.18 2.96
C LEU A 36 -12.33 -3.54 2.66
N ASP A 37 -12.43 -4.01 1.43
CA ASP A 37 -11.87 -5.31 0.99
C ASP A 37 -10.61 -5.15 0.13
N TYR A 38 -10.41 -3.97 -0.47
CA TYR A 38 -9.30 -3.69 -1.37
C TYR A 38 -8.77 -2.27 -1.18
N LEU A 39 -7.45 -2.14 -1.11
CA LEU A 39 -6.77 -0.85 -1.10
C LEU A 39 -6.57 -0.40 -2.55
N ARG A 40 -7.17 0.73 -2.91
CA ARG A 40 -6.93 1.39 -4.18
C ARG A 40 -5.87 2.48 -4.00
N LEU A 41 -4.73 2.30 -4.65
CA LEU A 41 -3.56 3.16 -4.49
C LEU A 41 -3.12 3.68 -5.85
N GLN A 42 -2.65 4.93 -5.90
CA GLN A 42 -2.07 5.53 -7.08
C GLN A 42 -0.56 5.37 -7.02
N GLN A 43 -0.06 4.35 -7.72
CA GLN A 43 1.34 4.12 -7.90
C GLN A 43 1.95 5.27 -8.72
N SER A 44 3.10 5.79 -8.29
CA SER A 44 3.88 6.80 -8.99
C SER A 44 5.03 6.20 -9.81
N GLU A 45 5.74 5.22 -9.25
CA GLU A 45 6.88 4.55 -9.89
C GLU A 45 6.74 3.02 -9.74
N PRO A 46 7.17 2.20 -10.73
CA PRO A 46 7.88 2.55 -11.98
C PRO A 46 6.99 3.05 -13.14
N THR A 47 5.66 3.01 -12.98
CA THR A 47 4.72 3.58 -13.94
C THR A 47 3.55 4.16 -13.18
N GLU A 48 3.13 5.37 -13.58
CA GLU A 48 1.98 6.02 -12.95
C GLU A 48 0.70 5.28 -13.31
N THR A 49 0.20 4.50 -12.37
CA THR A 49 -0.99 3.68 -12.56
C THR A 49 -1.77 3.54 -11.26
N ILE A 50 -3.06 3.23 -11.38
CA ILE A 50 -3.90 2.96 -10.24
C ILE A 50 -3.89 1.46 -10.02
N ILE A 51 -3.30 1.04 -8.92
CA ILE A 51 -3.30 -0.36 -8.51
C ILE A 51 -4.41 -0.61 -7.50
N THR A 52 -4.89 -1.84 -7.46
CA THR A 52 -5.81 -2.30 -6.44
C THR A 52 -5.21 -3.55 -5.83
N ILE A 53 -4.91 -3.50 -4.53
CA ILE A 53 -4.32 -4.61 -3.80
C ILE A 53 -5.37 -5.18 -2.85
N ASN A 54 -5.42 -6.51 -2.73
CA ASN A 54 -6.16 -7.17 -1.66
C ASN A 54 -5.20 -7.50 -0.50
N PRO A 55 -5.18 -6.69 0.56
CA PRO A 55 -4.27 -6.83 1.69
C PRO A 55 -4.42 -8.15 2.44
N LYS A 56 -5.59 -8.80 2.37
CA LYS A 56 -5.81 -10.14 2.93
C LYS A 56 -4.97 -11.23 2.23
N HIS A 57 -4.50 -10.97 1.02
CA HIS A 57 -3.65 -11.91 0.28
C HIS A 57 -2.17 -11.81 0.69
N PHE A 58 -1.76 -10.73 1.34
CA PHE A 58 -0.36 -10.49 1.69
C PHE A 58 -0.09 -10.95 3.13
N ALA A 59 1.08 -11.55 3.35
CA ALA A 59 1.47 -12.01 4.68
C ALA A 59 1.86 -10.84 5.59
N LYS A 60 2.45 -9.78 5.01
CA LYS A 60 2.81 -8.56 5.71
C LYS A 60 2.77 -7.38 4.73
N ILE A 61 2.28 -6.24 5.20
CA ILE A 61 2.29 -4.98 4.47
C ILE A 61 3.05 -3.97 5.32
N GLU A 62 4.12 -3.42 4.76
CA GLU A 62 4.91 -2.38 5.40
C GLU A 62 4.80 -1.13 4.55
N PHE A 63 4.68 0.03 5.18
CA PHE A 63 4.65 1.29 4.46
C PHE A 63 5.49 2.32 5.21
N TYR A 64 6.28 3.06 4.46
CA TYR A 64 7.23 4.03 4.97
C TYR A 64 6.94 5.38 4.35
N GLU A 65 7.08 6.43 5.15
CA GLU A 65 6.97 7.78 4.64
C GLU A 65 8.19 8.01 3.76
N GLU A 66 7.94 8.31 2.49
CA GLU A 66 9.04 8.65 1.60
C GLU A 66 9.46 10.07 1.98
N GLU A 67 10.53 10.18 2.77
CA GLU A 67 11.18 11.45 3.07
C GLU A 67 11.55 12.10 1.73
N GLU A 68 10.85 13.17 1.39
CA GLU A 68 11.25 14.08 0.31
C GLU A 68 12.62 14.66 0.70
N LYS A 69 13.70 14.02 0.24
CA LYS A 69 15.05 14.57 0.30
C LYS A 69 15.25 15.63 -0.77
#